data_AF-G7KE44-F1
#
_entry.id   AF-G7KE44-F1
#
_cell.length_a   1.000
_cell.length_b   1.000
_cell.length_c   1.000
_cell.angle_alpha   90.00
_cell.angle_beta   90.00
_cell.angle_gamma   90.00
#
_symmetry.space_group_name_H-M   'P 1'
#
loop_
_entity.id
_entity.type
_entity.pdbx_description
1 polymer ?
#
loop_
_entity_poly.entity_id
_entity_poly.type
_entity_poly.pdbx_seq_one_letter_code
_entity_poly.pdbx_strand_id
1 'polypeptide(L)' 'MEWIEPLLDVDTGEALGLFAALEWVHKLQFNNVNFELDSKHGVDHFHSKHSNVSNFDAIISNYRHAFSLIYAFSTSN' A
#
# COMPACT_ATOMS: atom_id res chain seq x y z
N MET A 1 2.76 -18.91 25.55
CA MET A 1 2.96 -18.28 24.24
C MET A 1 4.03 -17.23 24.44
N GLU A 2 5.08 -17.28 23.65
CA GLU A 2 6.17 -16.32 23.69
C GLU A 2 5.81 -15.17 22.74
N TRP A 3 5.91 -13.93 23.20
CA TRP A 3 5.65 -12.76 22.35
C TRP A 3 6.80 -12.63 21.35
N ILE A 4 6.49 -12.71 20.06
CA ILE A 4 7.45 -12.48 18.99
C ILE A 4 7.43 -10.98 18.71
N GLU A 5 8.56 -10.30 18.92
CA GLU A 5 8.70 -8.91 18.51
C GLU A 5 8.69 -8.84 16.97
N PRO A 6 7.87 -7.95 16.38
CA PRO A 6 7.79 -7.83 14.95
C PRO A 6 9.09 -7.22 14.41
N LEU A 7 9.59 -7.77 13.30
CA LEU A 7 10.83 -7.31 12.65
C LEU A 7 10.73 -5.87 12.14
N LEU A 8 9.52 -5.45 11.81
CA LEU A 8 9.18 -4.11 11.34
C LEU A 8 8.03 -3.59 12.18
N ASP A 9 7.94 -2.26 12.26
CA ASP A 9 6.73 -1.60 12.73
C ASP A 9 5.50 -2.12 11.94
N VAL A 10 4.38 -2.30 12.65
CA VAL A 10 3.17 -2.94 12.10
C VAL A 10 2.65 -2.17 10.89
N ASP A 11 2.54 -0.84 11.00
CA ASP A 11 2.06 0.02 9.92
C ASP A 11 2.98 -0.12 8.68
N THR A 12 4.30 -0.14 8.91
CA THR A 12 5.30 -0.33 7.85
C THR A 12 5.18 -1.70 7.16
N GLY A 13 4.98 -2.77 7.94
CA GLY A 13 4.81 -4.12 7.43
C GLY A 13 3.56 -4.27 6.57
N GLU A 14 2.45 -3.68 7.00
CA GLU A 14 1.19 -3.67 6.26
C GLU A 14 1.29 -2.89 4.94
N ALA A 15 1.94 -1.72 4.96
CA ALA A 15 2.18 -0.93 3.76
C ALA A 15 3.06 -1.69 2.74
N LEU A 16 4.09 -2.40 3.20
CA LEU A 16 4.90 -3.26 2.32
C LEU A 16 4.12 -4.46 1.78
N GLY A 17 3.30 -5.10 2.62
CA GLY A 17 2.48 -6.24 2.24
C GLY A 17 1.48 -5.89 1.13
N LEU A 18 0.78 -4.77 1.27
CA LEU A 18 -0.13 -4.28 0.24
C LEU A 18 0.65 -3.96 -1.05
N PHE A 19 1.87 -3.41 -0.97
CA PHE A 19 2.63 -2.95 -2.14
C PHE A 19 3.03 -4.15 -2.99
N ALA A 20 3.50 -5.20 -2.33
CA ALA A 20 3.77 -6.49 -2.95
C ALA A 20 2.49 -7.06 -3.60
N ALA A 21 1.33 -6.94 -2.95
CA ALA A 21 0.07 -7.41 -3.51
C ALA A 21 -0.37 -6.62 -4.76
N LEU A 22 -0.17 -5.29 -4.78
CA LEU A 22 -0.40 -4.46 -5.98
C LEU A 22 0.53 -4.84 -7.13
N GLU A 23 1.83 -5.00 -6.86
CA GLU A 23 2.76 -5.46 -7.89
C GLU A 23 2.36 -6.83 -8.44
N TRP A 24 1.89 -7.73 -7.57
CA TRP A 24 1.47 -9.06 -7.96
C TRP A 24 0.23 -9.03 -8.86
N VAL A 25 -0.80 -8.27 -8.46
CA VAL A 25 -2.02 -8.06 -9.26
C VAL A 25 -1.69 -7.43 -10.61
N HIS A 26 -0.78 -6.45 -10.65
CA HIS A 26 -0.32 -5.86 -11.90
C HIS A 26 0.41 -6.87 -12.79
N LYS A 27 1.38 -7.62 -12.24
CA LYS A 27 2.15 -8.65 -12.98
C LYS A 27 1.24 -9.75 -13.54
N LEU A 28 0.17 -10.10 -12.81
CA LEU A 28 -0.81 -11.09 -13.24
C LEU A 28 -1.93 -10.54 -14.13
N GLN A 29 -1.93 -9.23 -14.40
CA GLN A 29 -2.95 -8.56 -15.23
C GLN A 29 -4.38 -8.78 -14.70
N PHE A 30 -4.54 -8.90 -13.38
CA PHE A 30 -5.87 -8.98 -12.79
C PHE A 30 -6.52 -7.59 -12.81
N ASN A 31 -7.71 -7.55 -13.39
CA ASN A 31 -8.53 -6.34 -13.48
C ASN A 31 -9.60 -6.35 -12.39
N ASN A 32 -10.02 -5.16 -11.94
CA ASN A 32 -11.14 -4.99 -11.01
C ASN A 32 -11.00 -5.73 -9.66
N VAL A 33 -9.79 -5.73 -9.11
CA VAL A 33 -9.48 -6.29 -7.78
C VAL A 33 -9.75 -5.26 -6.69
N ASN A 34 -10.45 -5.67 -5.64
CA ASN A 34 -10.66 -4.87 -4.44
C ASN A 34 -9.65 -5.30 -3.36
N PHE A 35 -8.98 -4.34 -2.75
CA PHE A 35 -8.05 -4.60 -1.63
C PHE A 35 -8.70 -4.13 -0.33
N GLU A 36 -8.80 -5.04 0.64
CA GLU A 36 -9.31 -4.76 1.98
C GLU A 36 -8.15 -4.84 2.97
N LEU A 37 -8.08 -3.84 3.85
CA LEU A 37 -7.08 -3.74 4.92
C LEU A 37 -7.83 -3.71 6.26
N ASP A 38 -7.31 -4.42 7.25
CA ASP A 38 -7.70 -4.29 8.65
C ASP A 38 -6.97 -3.13 9.37
N SER A 39 -6.05 -2.46 8.67
CA SER A 39 -5.27 -1.32 9.18
C SER A 39 -5.97 0.01 8.99
N LYS A 40 -6.59 0.51 10.07
CA LYS A 40 -7.14 1.88 10.08
C LYS A 40 -6.06 2.94 9.80
N HIS A 41 -4.88 2.77 10.38
CA HIS A 41 -3.75 3.68 10.20
C HIS A 41 -3.28 3.71 8.75
N GLY A 42 -3.06 2.54 8.13
CA GLY A 42 -2.68 2.45 6.73
C GLY A 42 -3.69 3.10 5.77
N VAL A 43 -4.99 2.89 6.02
CA VAL A 43 -6.07 3.51 5.23
C VAL A 43 -6.10 5.02 5.40
N ASP A 44 -6.08 5.51 6.65
CA ASP A 44 -6.13 6.94 6.94
C ASP A 44 -4.92 7.67 6.33
N HIS A 45 -3.73 7.06 6.38
CA HIS A 45 -2.51 7.61 5.78
C HIS A 45 -2.54 7.59 4.25
N PHE A 46 -3.02 6.50 3.66
CA PHE A 46 -3.20 6.39 2.21
C PHE A 46 -4.17 7.44 1.66
N HIS A 47 -5.16 7.89 2.43
CA HIS A 47 -6.09 8.95 2.04
C HIS A 47 -5.67 10.36 2.48
N SER A 48 -4.68 10.49 3.37
CA SER A 48 -4.22 11.78 3.87
C SER A 48 -3.55 12.63 2.77
N LYS A 49 -3.76 13.96 2.81
CA LYS A 49 -3.08 14.91 1.90
C LYS A 49 -1.77 15.45 2.48
N HIS A 50 -1.38 14.99 3.67
CA HIS A 50 -0.23 15.51 4.39
C HIS A 50 1.05 14.79 3.92
N SER A 51 2.02 15.58 3.46
CA SER A 51 3.38 15.12 3.16
C SER A 51 4.25 15.33 4.40
N ASN A 52 4.19 14.43 5.37
CA ASN A 52 5.27 14.36 6.35
C ASN A 52 6.44 13.54 5.76
N VAL A 53 7.65 13.72 6.32
CA VAL A 53 8.92 13.23 5.74
C VAL A 53 9.40 11.97 6.46
N SER A 54 8.50 11.07 6.87
CA SER A 54 8.88 9.80 7.49
C SER A 54 9.15 8.71 6.44
N ASN A 55 9.87 7.65 6.81
CA ASN A 55 10.07 6.48 5.94
C ASN A 55 8.73 5.83 5.55
N PHE A 56 7.75 5.88 6.45
CA PHE A 56 6.39 5.42 6.18
C PHE A 56 5.71 6.26 5.09
N ASP A 57 5.86 7.59 5.14
CA ASP A 57 5.36 8.48 4.10
C ASP A 57 6.01 8.22 2.73
N ALA A 58 7.31 7.91 2.71
CA ALA A 58 8.01 7.54 1.48
C ALA A 58 7.47 6.24 0.88
N ILE A 59 7.17 5.24 1.72
CA ILE A 59 6.53 3.99 1.30
C ILE A 59 5.13 4.28 0.76
N ILE A 60 4.30 5.05 1.49
CA ILE A 60 2.94 5.47 1.06
C ILE A 60 2.98 6.31 -0.23
N SER A 61 4.00 7.13 -0.44
CA SER A 61 4.17 7.90 -1.68
C SER A 61 4.47 6.98 -2.88
N ASN A 62 5.41 6.04 -2.71
CA ASN A 62 5.67 5.00 -3.72
C ASN A 62 4.42 4.16 -3.98
N TYR A 63 3.66 3.89 -2.93
CA TYR A 63 2.37 3.22 -2.96
C TYR A 63 1.37 3.91 -3.89
N ARG A 64 1.12 5.20 -3.65
CA ARG A 64 0.22 6.02 -4.44
C ARG A 64 0.69 6.15 -5.89
N HIS A 65 1.99 6.26 -6.10
CA HIS A 65 2.55 6.34 -7.45
C HIS A 65 2.34 5.04 -8.23
N ALA A 66 2.65 3.88 -7.64
CA ALA A 66 2.41 2.57 -8.24
C ALA A 66 0.92 2.35 -8.51
N PHE A 67 0.05 2.63 -7.53
CA PHE A 67 -1.39 2.56 -7.69
C PHE A 67 -1.88 3.45 -8.83
N SER A 68 -1.46 4.72 -8.89
CA SER A 68 -1.83 5.64 -9.96
C SER A 68 -1.35 5.16 -11.33
N LEU A 69 -0.15 4.58 -11.45
CA LEU A 69 0.33 4.05 -12.72
C LEU A 69 -0.49 2.83 -13.17
N ILE A 70 -0.83 1.94 -12.25
CA ILE A 70 -1.59 0.72 -12.55
C ILE A 70 -3.05 1.06 -12.91
N TYR A 71 -3.68 1.99 -12.18
CA TYR A 71 -5.12 2.27 -12.28
C TYR A 71 -5.49 3.56 -13.02
N ALA A 72 -4.56 4.47 -13.35
CA ALA A 72 -4.86 5.57 -14.30
C ALA A 72 -4.88 5.05 -15.75
N PHE A 73 -4.10 4.01 -16.06
CA PHE A 73 -4.11 3.36 -17.37
C PHE A 73 -5.43 2.66 -17.70
N SER A 74 -6.24 2.30 -16.70
CA SER A 74 -7.54 1.64 -16.94
C SER A 74 -8.66 2.61 -17.36
N THR A 75 -8.46 3.93 -17.23
CA THR A 75 -9.45 4.95 -17.65
C THR A 75 -9.23 5.48 -19.07
N SER A 76 -8.20 5.00 -19.77
CA SER A 76 -7.75 5.52 -21.06
C SER A 76 -8.09 4.64 -22.28
N ASN A 77 -8.97 3.64 -22.15
CA ASN A 77 -9.42 2.78 -23.25
C ASN A 77 -10.93 2.85 -23.46
#